data_AF-A0A433X071-F1
#
_entry.id   AF-A0A433X071-F1
#
_cell.length_a   1.000
_cell.length_b   1.000
_cell.length_c   1.000
_cell.angle_alpha   90.00
_cell.angle_beta   90.00
_cell.angle_gamma   90.00
#
_symmetry.space_group_name_H-M   'P 1'
#
loop_
_entity.id
_entity.type
_entity.pdbx_description
1 polymer ?
#
loop_
_entity_poly.entity_id
_entity_poly.type
_entity_poly.pdbx_seq_one_letter_code
_entity_poly.pdbx_strand_id
1 'polypeptide(L)'
;GGAAAVSKSIDTIGAGLGASNDVLALAHRIQPMESAAGQYDAQGQVVQSSAGALGAMQVMPGSANGNDLRTTSGNVTAGVQLLMRLYSKYDGNQALVAMAYNWGEGNVDQYLSGKVASPPKSVAEYAQKATGGDVYGTQALAARQNRVDDQLRGSDGSIAAQIREREQAITALTTAQKALNDLHSAGKVSDADYAT
;
A
#
# COMPACT_ATOMS: atom_id res chain seq x y z
N GLY A 1 -29.51 -8.36 3.81
CA GLY A 1 -29.42 -7.64 2.53
C GLY A 1 -28.31 -8.23 1.67
N GLY A 2 -28.31 -7.95 0.37
CA GLY A 2 -27.37 -8.53 -0.60
C GLY A 2 -25.89 -8.29 -0.26
N ALA A 3 -25.53 -7.07 0.15
CA ALA A 3 -24.14 -6.71 0.48
C ALA A 3 -23.52 -7.56 1.62
N ALA A 4 -24.29 -7.87 2.68
CA ALA A 4 -23.80 -8.71 3.79
C ALA A 4 -23.53 -10.16 3.34
N ALA A 5 -24.34 -10.70 2.43
CA ALA A 5 -24.13 -12.03 1.86
C ALA A 5 -22.90 -12.06 0.94
N VAL A 6 -22.66 -10.98 0.19
CA VAL A 6 -21.46 -10.82 -0.63
C VAL A 6 -20.21 -10.71 0.24
N SER A 7 -20.24 -9.92 1.31
CA SER A 7 -19.14 -9.77 2.27
C SER A 7 -18.71 -11.13 2.83
N LYS A 8 -19.64 -11.96 3.31
CA LYS A 8 -19.33 -13.34 3.75
C LYS A 8 -18.75 -14.21 2.63
N SER A 9 -19.21 -14.01 1.39
CA SER A 9 -18.69 -14.72 0.22
C SER A 9 -17.25 -14.30 -0.08
N ILE A 10 -16.92 -13.00 0.04
CA ILE A 10 -15.55 -12.48 -0.09
C ILE A 10 -14.64 -13.15 0.93
N ASP A 11 -15.05 -13.24 2.19
CA ASP A 11 -14.25 -13.89 3.24
C ASP A 11 -14.00 -15.37 2.92
N THR A 12 -15.07 -16.11 2.59
CA THR A 12 -15.00 -17.56 2.39
C THR A 12 -14.19 -17.91 1.14
N ILE A 13 -14.49 -17.26 0.01
CA ILE A 13 -13.82 -17.50 -1.27
C ILE A 13 -12.39 -16.99 -1.20
N GLY A 14 -12.19 -15.79 -0.65
CA GLY A 14 -10.87 -15.20 -0.55
C GLY A 14 -9.92 -16.02 0.32
N ALA A 15 -10.39 -16.54 1.45
CA ALA A 15 -9.62 -17.51 2.24
C ALA A 15 -9.31 -18.79 1.45
N GLY A 16 -10.28 -19.34 0.71
CA GLY A 16 -10.09 -20.51 -0.14
C GLY A 16 -9.09 -20.30 -1.28
N LEU A 17 -8.96 -19.07 -1.77
CA LEU A 17 -7.97 -18.67 -2.79
C LEU A 17 -6.59 -18.32 -2.21
N GLY A 18 -6.45 -18.24 -0.88
CA GLY A 18 -5.21 -17.80 -0.24
C GLY A 18 -4.94 -16.30 -0.40
N ALA A 19 -5.99 -15.49 -0.55
CA ALA A 19 -5.86 -14.03 -0.61
C ALA A 19 -5.31 -13.47 0.72
N SER A 20 -4.45 -12.46 0.64
CA SER A 20 -3.90 -11.80 1.83
C SER A 20 -4.97 -10.97 2.54
N ASN A 21 -4.74 -10.62 3.81
CA ASN A 21 -5.66 -9.78 4.57
C ASN A 21 -5.83 -8.40 3.92
N ASP A 22 -4.77 -7.87 3.29
CA ASP A 22 -4.82 -6.61 2.56
C ASP A 22 -5.75 -6.70 1.34
N VAL A 23 -5.70 -7.82 0.58
CA VAL A 23 -6.60 -8.06 -0.55
C VAL A 23 -8.06 -8.13 -0.08
N LEU A 24 -8.33 -8.88 0.99
CA LEU A 24 -9.69 -9.00 1.53
C LEU A 24 -10.21 -7.66 2.07
N ALA A 25 -9.38 -6.93 2.80
CA ALA A 25 -9.74 -5.61 3.32
C ALA A 25 -10.06 -4.62 2.21
N LEU A 26 -9.31 -4.63 1.10
CA LEU A 26 -9.65 -3.80 -0.06
C LEU A 26 -10.92 -4.29 -0.76
N ALA A 27 -11.12 -5.61 -0.92
CA ALA A 27 -12.34 -6.17 -1.50
C ALA A 27 -13.60 -5.74 -0.75
N HIS A 28 -13.59 -5.78 0.59
CA HIS A 28 -14.72 -5.32 1.41
C HIS A 28 -14.99 -3.81 1.29
N ARG A 29 -13.95 -2.99 1.09
CA ARG A 29 -14.11 -1.54 0.88
C ARG A 29 -14.65 -1.21 -0.51
N ILE A 30 -14.20 -1.95 -1.53
CA ILE A 30 -14.59 -1.77 -2.92
C ILE A 30 -16.01 -2.29 -3.18
N GLN A 31 -16.40 -3.45 -2.63
CA GLN A 31 -17.70 -4.08 -2.90
C GLN A 31 -18.90 -3.12 -2.80
N PRO A 32 -19.12 -2.36 -1.71
CA PRO A 32 -20.25 -1.44 -1.61
C PRO A 32 -20.12 -0.21 -2.52
N MET A 33 -18.91 0.12 -3.00
CA MET A 33 -18.68 1.16 -4.00
C MET A 33 -19.09 0.67 -5.39
N GLU A 34 -18.85 -0.60 -5.70
CA GLU A 34 -19.22 -1.22 -6.98
C GLU A 34 -20.71 -1.54 -7.06
N SER A 35 -21.26 -2.16 -6.01
CA SER A 35 -22.69 -2.49 -5.97
C SER A 35 -23.21 -2.51 -4.55
N ALA A 36 -23.91 -1.43 -4.17
CA ALA A 36 -24.62 -1.37 -2.90
C ALA A 36 -25.74 -2.43 -2.81
N ALA A 37 -26.34 -2.82 -3.94
CA ALA A 37 -27.34 -3.89 -4.01
C ALA A 37 -26.72 -5.30 -3.83
N GLY A 38 -25.43 -5.45 -4.13
CA GLY A 38 -24.74 -6.74 -4.18
C GLY A 38 -24.87 -7.40 -5.56
N GLN A 39 -25.10 -8.71 -5.59
CA GLN A 39 -25.11 -9.46 -6.86
C GLN A 39 -26.35 -9.18 -7.72
N TYR A 40 -27.51 -9.04 -7.07
CA TYR A 40 -28.80 -8.93 -7.73
C TYR A 40 -29.51 -7.63 -7.32
N ASP A 41 -30.26 -7.03 -8.24
CA ASP A 41 -31.11 -5.88 -7.98
C ASP A 41 -32.41 -6.27 -7.25
N ALA A 42 -33.30 -5.31 -7.03
CA ALA A 42 -34.58 -5.54 -6.34
C ALA A 42 -35.53 -6.48 -7.11
N GLN A 43 -35.31 -6.67 -8.41
CA GLN A 43 -36.08 -7.54 -9.30
C GLN A 43 -35.40 -8.92 -9.46
N GLY A 44 -34.31 -9.17 -8.74
CA GLY A 44 -33.55 -10.42 -8.81
C GLY A 44 -32.69 -10.56 -10.07
N GLN A 45 -32.51 -9.49 -10.84
CA GLN A 45 -31.64 -9.50 -12.02
C GLN A 45 -30.20 -9.22 -11.60
N VAL A 46 -29.22 -9.77 -12.33
CA VAL A 46 -27.80 -9.49 -12.06
C VAL A 46 -27.53 -8.01 -12.27
N VAL A 47 -26.94 -7.35 -11.27
CA VAL A 47 -26.57 -5.92 -11.39
C VAL A 47 -25.59 -5.75 -12.54
N GLN A 48 -25.90 -4.86 -13.47
CA GLN A 48 -25.08 -4.61 -14.65
C GLN A 48 -24.89 -3.11 -14.88
N SER A 49 -23.65 -2.65 -15.06
CA SER A 49 -23.37 -1.27 -15.43
C SER A 49 -23.64 -1.01 -16.91
N SER A 50 -23.75 0.26 -17.30
CA SER A 50 -23.88 0.66 -18.71
C SER A 50 -22.68 0.24 -19.57
N ALA A 51 -21.50 0.09 -18.96
CA ALA A 51 -20.28 -0.41 -19.61
C ALA A 51 -20.22 -1.94 -19.69
N GLY A 52 -21.16 -2.66 -19.05
CA GLY A 52 -21.25 -4.12 -19.07
C GLY A 52 -20.54 -4.84 -17.93
N ALA A 53 -20.13 -4.13 -16.88
CA ALA A 53 -19.62 -4.74 -15.66
C ALA A 53 -20.75 -5.48 -14.93
N LEU A 54 -20.47 -6.64 -14.34
CA LEU A 54 -21.50 -7.54 -13.79
C LEU A 54 -21.33 -7.78 -12.29
N GLY A 55 -22.46 -7.96 -11.61
CA GLY A 55 -22.57 -8.55 -10.28
C GLY A 55 -22.02 -7.71 -9.13
N ALA A 56 -21.82 -8.36 -8.00
CA ALA A 56 -21.54 -7.71 -6.73
C ALA A 56 -20.21 -6.94 -6.67
N MET A 57 -19.23 -7.36 -7.47
CA MET A 57 -17.91 -6.75 -7.58
C MET A 57 -17.73 -5.99 -8.89
N GLN A 58 -18.79 -5.83 -9.70
CA GLN A 58 -18.76 -5.15 -11.01
C GLN A 58 -17.56 -5.56 -11.87
N VAL A 59 -17.39 -6.87 -12.05
CA VAL A 59 -16.29 -7.42 -12.85
C VAL A 59 -16.65 -7.33 -14.33
N MET A 60 -15.73 -6.82 -15.15
CA MET A 60 -15.88 -6.83 -16.61
C MET A 60 -15.75 -8.26 -17.16
N PRO A 61 -16.50 -8.65 -18.21
CA PRO A 61 -16.41 -9.99 -18.80
C PRO A 61 -15.00 -10.43 -19.20
N GLY A 62 -14.16 -9.50 -19.68
CA GLY A 62 -12.76 -9.79 -20.02
C GLY A 62 -11.88 -10.14 -18.80
N SER A 63 -12.32 -9.78 -17.59
CA SER A 63 -11.66 -10.08 -16.32
C SER A 63 -12.31 -11.27 -15.60
N ALA A 64 -13.25 -11.98 -16.22
CA ALA A 64 -13.97 -13.09 -15.60
C ALA A 64 -13.07 -14.28 -15.24
N ASN A 65 -11.93 -14.43 -15.93
CA ASN A 65 -10.97 -15.53 -15.72
C ASN A 65 -11.63 -16.92 -15.71
N GLY A 66 -12.59 -17.14 -16.62
CA GLY A 66 -13.33 -18.41 -16.73
C GLY A 66 -14.49 -18.60 -15.74
N ASN A 67 -14.73 -17.65 -14.83
CA ASN A 67 -15.83 -17.72 -13.88
C ASN A 67 -17.16 -17.21 -14.47
N ASP A 68 -18.28 -17.78 -14.03
CA ASP A 68 -19.61 -17.24 -14.35
C ASP A 68 -19.96 -16.04 -13.45
N LEU A 69 -19.86 -14.84 -14.02
CA LEU A 69 -20.12 -13.57 -13.34
C LEU A 69 -21.60 -13.36 -12.95
N ARG A 70 -22.53 -14.18 -13.45
CA ARG A 70 -23.96 -14.10 -13.08
C ARG A 70 -24.26 -14.74 -11.73
N THR A 71 -23.35 -15.57 -11.22
CA THR A 71 -23.45 -16.15 -9.87
C THR A 71 -22.65 -15.32 -8.88
N THR A 72 -23.14 -15.20 -7.64
CA THR A 72 -22.39 -14.51 -6.57
C THR A 72 -20.99 -15.12 -6.38
N SER A 73 -20.90 -16.46 -6.38
CA SER A 73 -19.63 -17.17 -6.17
C SER A 73 -18.64 -16.89 -7.31
N GLY A 74 -19.06 -17.03 -8.57
CA GLY A 74 -18.19 -16.79 -9.71
C GLY A 74 -17.79 -15.31 -9.82
N ASN A 75 -18.70 -14.38 -9.54
CA ASN A 75 -18.41 -12.95 -9.55
C ASN A 75 -17.37 -12.56 -8.48
N VAL A 76 -17.56 -13.03 -7.24
CA VAL A 76 -16.62 -12.78 -6.15
C VAL A 76 -15.27 -13.44 -6.40
N THR A 77 -15.27 -14.68 -6.91
CA THR A 77 -14.04 -15.40 -7.27
C THR A 77 -13.24 -14.61 -8.31
N ALA A 78 -13.88 -14.16 -9.38
CA ALA A 78 -13.21 -13.36 -10.41
C ALA A 78 -12.69 -12.02 -9.86
N GLY A 79 -13.49 -11.32 -9.04
CA GLY A 79 -13.09 -10.04 -8.45
C GLY A 79 -11.90 -10.18 -7.49
N VAL A 80 -11.91 -11.19 -6.63
CA VAL A 80 -10.78 -11.46 -5.71
C VAL A 80 -9.53 -11.88 -6.47
N GLN A 81 -9.64 -12.75 -7.47
CA GLN A 81 -8.49 -13.13 -8.32
C GLN A 81 -7.90 -11.93 -9.07
N LEU A 82 -8.75 -11.04 -9.58
CA LEU A 82 -8.31 -9.79 -10.18
C LEU A 82 -7.54 -8.93 -9.18
N LEU A 83 -8.07 -8.71 -7.97
CA LEU A 83 -7.37 -7.96 -6.93
C LEU A 83 -6.03 -8.60 -6.57
N MET A 84 -5.95 -9.92 -6.36
CA MET A 84 -4.70 -10.62 -6.09
C MET A 84 -3.66 -10.35 -7.19
N ARG A 85 -4.05 -10.47 -8.46
CA ARG A 85 -3.17 -10.18 -9.61
C ARG A 85 -2.67 -8.73 -9.59
N LEU A 86 -3.56 -7.78 -9.33
CA LEU A 86 -3.21 -6.36 -9.27
C LEU A 86 -2.27 -6.06 -8.08
N TYR A 87 -2.52 -6.65 -6.91
CA TYR A 87 -1.61 -6.54 -5.76
C TYR A 87 -0.22 -7.05 -6.09
N SER A 88 -0.10 -8.19 -6.79
CA SER A 88 1.20 -8.67 -7.28
C SER A 88 1.83 -7.73 -8.30
N LYS A 89 1.05 -7.18 -9.24
CA LYS A 89 1.55 -6.29 -10.30
C LYS A 89 2.09 -4.96 -9.75
N TYR A 90 1.44 -4.39 -8.74
CA TYR A 90 1.76 -3.07 -8.19
C TYR A 90 2.47 -3.13 -6.82
N ASP A 91 3.20 -4.22 -6.53
CA ASP A 91 3.97 -4.42 -5.29
C ASP A 91 3.17 -4.13 -4.01
N GLY A 92 1.89 -4.50 -4.03
CA GLY A 92 0.96 -4.28 -2.93
C GLY A 92 0.59 -2.82 -2.64
N ASN A 93 0.90 -1.89 -3.55
CA ASN A 93 0.42 -0.51 -3.47
C ASN A 93 -1.10 -0.47 -3.70
N GLN A 94 -1.87 -0.46 -2.62
CA GLN A 94 -3.32 -0.57 -2.68
C GLN A 94 -4.00 0.61 -3.40
N ALA A 95 -3.37 1.79 -3.44
CA ALA A 95 -3.88 2.92 -4.19
C ALA A 95 -3.80 2.66 -5.69
N LEU A 96 -2.67 2.17 -6.19
CA LEU A 96 -2.52 1.77 -7.60
C LEU A 96 -3.42 0.58 -7.95
N VAL A 97 -3.59 -0.37 -7.03
CA VAL A 97 -4.53 -1.49 -7.20
C VAL A 97 -5.96 -0.97 -7.36
N ALA A 98 -6.42 -0.08 -6.48
CA ALA A 98 -7.76 0.49 -6.55
C ALA A 98 -7.97 1.29 -7.86
N MET A 99 -6.96 2.06 -8.29
CA MET A 99 -7.00 2.75 -9.59
C MET A 99 -7.10 1.75 -10.74
N ALA A 100 -6.30 0.67 -10.73
CA ALA A 100 -6.30 -0.32 -11.80
C ALA A 100 -7.59 -1.13 -11.85
N TYR A 101 -8.23 -1.37 -10.71
CA TYR A 101 -9.54 -2.01 -10.64
C TYR A 101 -10.62 -1.16 -11.32
N ASN A 102 -10.62 0.16 -11.05
CA ASN A 102 -11.63 1.08 -11.57
C ASN A 102 -11.35 1.56 -13.02
N TRP A 103 -10.09 1.81 -13.35
CA TRP A 103 -9.67 2.46 -14.60
C TRP A 103 -8.89 1.54 -15.54
N GLY A 104 -8.61 0.32 -15.13
CA GLY A 104 -7.84 -0.65 -15.90
C GLY A 104 -6.33 -0.50 -15.71
N GLU A 105 -5.65 -1.63 -15.60
CA GLU A 105 -4.21 -1.69 -15.34
C GLU A 105 -3.35 -1.05 -16.45
N GLY A 106 -3.76 -1.16 -17.72
CA GLY A 106 -3.01 -0.54 -18.83
C GLY A 106 -2.99 0.98 -18.78
N ASN A 107 -3.99 1.60 -18.15
CA ASN A 107 -4.03 3.05 -17.94
C ASN A 107 -3.14 3.47 -16.75
N VAL A 108 -3.15 2.67 -15.69
CA VAL A 108 -2.23 2.86 -14.55
C VAL A 108 -0.77 2.70 -15.00
N ASP A 109 -0.48 1.72 -15.86
CA ASP A 109 0.86 1.51 -16.41
C ASP A 109 1.31 2.74 -17.25
N GLN A 110 0.40 3.32 -18.03
CA GLN A 110 0.70 4.55 -18.77
C GLN A 110 0.95 5.75 -17.84
N TYR A 111 0.18 5.89 -16.77
CA TYR A 111 0.40 6.90 -15.74
C TYR A 111 1.79 6.74 -15.08
N LEU A 112 2.14 5.52 -14.65
CA LEU A 112 3.44 5.22 -14.04
C LEU A 112 4.60 5.46 -15.00
N SER A 113 4.39 5.25 -16.31
CA SER A 113 5.40 5.55 -17.33
C SER A 113 5.52 7.03 -17.71
N GLY A 114 4.65 7.90 -17.16
CA GLY A 114 4.60 9.32 -17.49
C GLY A 114 3.93 9.64 -18.83
N LYS A 115 3.38 8.65 -19.55
CA LYS A 115 2.62 8.85 -20.81
C LYS A 115 1.27 9.52 -20.58
N VAL A 116 0.69 9.31 -19.41
CA VAL A 116 -0.49 10.04 -18.93
C VAL A 116 -0.07 10.89 -17.75
N ALA A 117 -0.37 12.20 -17.82
CA ALA A 117 0.09 13.17 -16.82
C ALA A 117 -0.54 12.93 -15.43
N SER A 118 -1.82 12.55 -15.39
CA SER A 118 -2.54 12.30 -14.14
C SER A 118 -3.72 11.34 -14.35
N PRO A 119 -4.07 10.54 -13.33
CA PRO A 119 -5.32 9.78 -13.37
C PRO A 119 -6.52 10.73 -13.40
N PRO A 120 -7.65 10.32 -14.02
CA PRO A 120 -8.89 11.10 -13.94
C PRO A 120 -9.29 11.35 -12.49
N LYS A 121 -9.90 12.52 -12.22
CA LYS A 121 -10.30 12.91 -10.86
C LYS A 121 -11.17 11.86 -10.17
N SER A 122 -12.14 11.29 -10.87
CA SER A 122 -13.01 10.22 -10.34
C SER A 122 -12.24 8.97 -9.93
N VAL A 123 -11.17 8.63 -10.65
CA VAL A 123 -10.31 7.47 -10.36
C VAL A 123 -9.47 7.73 -9.12
N ALA A 124 -8.93 8.95 -8.99
CA ALA A 124 -8.19 9.35 -7.80
C ALA A 124 -9.08 9.37 -6.55
N GLU A 125 -10.30 9.91 -6.64
CA GLU A 125 -11.30 9.91 -5.57
C GLU A 125 -11.74 8.49 -5.20
N TYR A 126 -11.94 7.62 -6.19
CA TYR A 126 -12.22 6.21 -5.97
C TYR A 126 -11.10 5.55 -5.16
N ALA A 127 -9.85 5.72 -5.58
CA ALA A 127 -8.71 5.14 -4.86
C ALA A 127 -8.61 5.69 -3.43
N GLN A 128 -8.78 7.00 -3.24
CA GLN A 128 -8.78 7.62 -1.92
C GLN A 128 -9.88 7.06 -1.01
N LYS A 129 -11.10 6.88 -1.53
CA LYS A 129 -12.21 6.30 -0.78
C LYS A 129 -11.98 4.83 -0.44
N ALA A 130 -11.43 4.06 -1.38
CA ALA A 130 -11.17 2.65 -1.20
C ALA A 130 -10.03 2.39 -0.21
N THR A 131 -9.01 3.25 -0.15
CA THR A 131 -7.81 3.01 0.67
C THR A 131 -7.70 3.89 1.91
N GLY A 132 -8.48 4.97 2.02
CA GLY A 132 -8.31 6.00 3.06
C GLY A 132 -7.13 6.94 2.79
N GLY A 133 -6.50 6.85 1.60
CA GLY A 133 -5.26 7.55 1.27
C GLY A 133 -4.00 6.74 1.56
N ASP A 134 -4.12 5.58 2.19
CA ASP A 134 -2.98 4.74 2.52
C ASP A 134 -2.40 4.06 1.27
N VAL A 135 -1.07 4.10 1.13
CA VAL A 135 -0.35 3.47 0.01
C VAL A 135 -0.25 1.95 0.18
N TYR A 136 -0.14 1.46 1.42
CA TYR A 136 0.02 0.04 1.72
C TYR A 136 -0.95 -0.39 2.81
N GLY A 137 -1.45 -1.63 2.69
CA GLY A 137 -2.26 -2.26 3.74
C GLY A 137 -1.43 -2.64 4.96
N THR A 138 -2.10 -2.99 6.06
CA THR A 138 -1.45 -3.25 7.35
C THR A 138 -0.50 -4.43 7.31
N GLN A 139 -0.84 -5.50 6.58
CA GLN A 139 0.03 -6.67 6.44
C GLN A 139 1.29 -6.31 5.64
N ALA A 140 1.14 -5.59 4.53
CA ALA A 140 2.25 -5.15 3.70
C ALA A 140 3.16 -4.13 4.42
N LEU A 141 2.60 -3.27 5.29
CA LEU A 141 3.38 -2.38 6.16
C LEU A 141 4.18 -3.16 7.21
N ALA A 142 3.57 -4.14 7.88
CA ALA A 142 4.26 -4.98 8.85
C ALA A 142 5.44 -5.75 8.21
N ALA A 143 5.23 -6.33 7.02
CA ALA A 143 6.28 -7.02 6.29
C ALA A 143 7.43 -6.07 5.89
N ARG A 144 7.12 -4.82 5.51
CA ARG A 144 8.13 -3.79 5.23
C ARG A 144 8.90 -3.37 6.48
N GLN A 145 8.20 -3.17 7.60
CA GLN A 145 8.83 -2.85 8.88
C GLN A 145 9.80 -3.94 9.31
N ASN A 146 9.41 -5.21 9.23
CA ASN A 146 10.29 -6.32 9.56
C ASN A 146 11.54 -6.36 8.68
N ARG A 147 11.43 -6.08 7.37
CA ARG A 147 12.60 -6.00 6.48
C ARG A 147 13.52 -4.85 6.86
N VAL A 148 12.98 -3.70 7.23
CA VAL A 148 13.77 -2.56 7.72
C VAL A 148 14.48 -2.94 9.02
N ASP A 149 13.77 -3.55 9.96
CA ASP A 149 14.33 -3.99 11.24
C ASP A 149 15.41 -5.07 11.04
N ASP A 150 15.21 -6.02 10.12
CA ASP A 150 16.19 -7.05 9.77
C ASP A 150 17.39 -6.46 9.03
N GLN A 151 17.22 -5.44 8.18
CA GLN A 151 18.34 -4.72 7.58
C GLN A 151 19.14 -3.94 8.62
N LEU A 152 18.46 -3.32 9.59
CA LEU A 152 19.10 -2.62 10.71
C LEU A 152 19.83 -3.60 11.64
N ARG A 153 19.31 -4.82 11.82
CA ARG A 153 19.94 -5.89 12.61
C ARG A 153 21.06 -6.62 11.88
N GLY A 154 20.86 -6.88 10.58
CA GLY A 154 21.73 -7.65 9.70
C GLY A 154 22.81 -6.84 8.98
N SER A 155 22.81 -5.51 9.11
CA SER A 155 23.97 -4.69 8.74
C SER A 155 25.10 -4.96 9.74
N ASP A 156 25.88 -6.01 9.48
CA ASP A 156 27.07 -6.53 10.19
C ASP A 156 27.83 -5.48 11.02
N GLY A 157 27.31 -5.14 12.21
CA GLY A 157 27.94 -4.23 13.15
C GLY A 157 28.38 -2.86 12.63
N SER A 158 28.24 -2.53 11.34
CA SER A 158 29.00 -1.44 10.70
C SER A 158 28.30 -0.11 10.90
N ILE A 159 26.97 -0.07 10.83
CA ILE A 159 26.20 1.12 11.19
C ILE A 159 26.29 1.36 12.69
N ALA A 160 26.10 0.32 13.52
CA ALA A 160 26.23 0.45 14.97
C ALA A 160 27.66 0.80 15.43
N ALA A 161 28.70 0.28 14.75
CA ALA A 161 30.09 0.65 15.01
C ALA A 161 30.41 2.05 14.52
N GLN A 162 29.92 2.46 13.34
CA GLN A 162 30.05 3.84 12.85
C GLN A 162 29.34 4.83 13.79
N ILE A 163 28.20 4.46 14.37
CA ILE A 163 27.53 5.29 15.39
C ILE A 163 28.40 5.39 16.64
N ARG A 164 28.90 4.28 17.19
CA ARG A 164 29.79 4.29 18.37
C ARG A 164 31.10 5.06 18.12
N GLU A 165 31.70 4.91 16.94
CA GLU A 165 32.91 5.63 16.54
C GLU A 165 32.65 7.14 16.42
N ARG A 166 31.50 7.53 15.86
CA ARG A 166 31.06 8.94 15.82
C ARG A 166 30.78 9.50 17.22
N GLU A 167 30.16 8.73 18.12
CA GLU A 167 29.93 9.14 19.51
C GLU A 167 31.24 9.35 20.29
N GLN A 168 32.22 8.47 20.08
CA GLN A 168 33.56 8.61 20.65
C GLN A 168 34.28 9.83 20.09
N ALA A 169 34.21 10.07 18.79
CA ALA A 169 34.79 11.25 18.15
C ALA A 169 34.15 12.55 18.66
N ILE A 170 32.83 12.60 18.82
CA ILE A 170 32.12 13.75 19.39
C ILE A 170 32.55 13.99 20.84
N THR A 171 32.69 12.93 21.62
CA THR A 171 33.14 13.02 23.02
C THR A 171 34.58 13.54 23.08
N ALA A 172 35.48 13.03 22.25
CA ALA A 172 36.87 13.47 22.17
C ALA A 172 36.98 14.95 21.77
N LEU A 173 36.21 15.39 20.77
CA LEU A 173 36.13 16.80 20.37
C LEU A 173 35.59 17.68 21.51
N THR A 174 34.58 17.21 22.23
CA THR A 174 34.01 17.94 23.37
C THR A 174 35.02 18.08 24.52
N THR A 175 35.78 17.03 24.82
CA THR A 175 36.83 17.06 25.83
C THR A 175 38.00 17.96 25.41
N ALA A 176 38.42 17.89 24.14
CA ALA A 176 39.47 18.75 23.60
C ALA A 176 39.05 20.23 23.64
N GLN A 177 37.80 20.54 23.26
CA GLN A 177 37.26 21.89 23.37
C GLN A 177 37.27 22.38 24.81
N LYS A 178 36.86 21.53 25.78
CA LYS A 178 36.90 21.89 27.19
C LYS A 178 38.34 22.18 27.67
N ALA A 179 39.30 21.34 27.30
CA ALA A 179 40.70 21.54 27.67
C ALA A 179 41.27 22.83 27.05
N LEU A 180 40.90 23.13 25.81
CA LEU A 180 41.29 24.38 25.13
C LEU A 180 40.70 25.60 25.86
N ASN A 181 39.43 25.54 26.27
CA ASN A 181 38.78 26.60 27.05
C ASN A 181 39.47 26.82 28.40
N ASP A 182 39.84 25.74 29.10
CA ASP A 182 40.53 25.80 30.40
C ASP A 182 41.93 26.43 30.25
N LEU A 183 42.67 26.11 29.18
CA LEU A 183 43.99 26.69 28.89
C LEU A 183 43.93 28.17 28.50
N HIS A 184 42.93 28.57 27.71
CA HIS A 184 42.66 29.96 27.36
C HIS A 184 42.31 30.78 28.61
N SER A 185 41.42 30.26 29.46
CA SER A 185 41.04 30.89 30.74
C SER A 185 42.23 31.06 31.69
N ALA A 186 43.22 30.17 31.60
CA ALA A 186 44.48 30.23 32.36
C ALA A 186 45.56 31.12 31.71
N GLY A 187 45.26 31.78 30.58
CA GLY A 187 46.19 32.66 29.86
C GLY A 187 47.34 31.94 29.14
N LYS A 188 47.24 30.61 28.96
CA LYS A 188 48.28 29.78 28.34
C LYS A 188 48.11 29.64 26.82
N VAL A 189 46.98 30.09 26.28
CA VAL A 189 46.65 30.12 24.85
C VAL A 189 46.13 31.51 24.52
N SER A 190 46.67 32.12 23.45
CA SER A 190 46.32 33.49 23.05
C SER A 190 44.93 33.56 22.40
N ASP A 191 44.28 34.72 22.45
CA ASP A 191 42.96 34.94 21.84
C ASP A 191 42.95 34.64 20.33
N ALA A 192 44.08 34.86 19.65
CA ALA A 192 44.24 34.59 18.22
C ALA A 192 44.32 33.08 17.92
N ASP A 193 44.90 32.28 18.82
CA ASP A 193 45.04 30.82 18.66
C ASP A 193 43.81 30.03 19.15
N TYR A 194 42.89 30.68 19.85
CA TYR A 194 41.64 30.10 20.36
C TYR A 194 40.46 30.22 19.38
N ALA A 195 40.53 31.15 18.43
CA ALA A 195 39.40 31.57 17.59
C ALA A 195 39.32 30.90 16.19
N THR A 196 40.15 29.90 15.90
CA THR A 196 40.11 29.10 14.65
C THR A 196 39.39 27.78 14.85
#